data_AF-A0A495R102-F1
#
_entry.id   AF-A0A495R102-F1
#
_cell.length_a   1.000
_cell.length_b   1.000
_cell.length_c   1.000
_cell.angle_alpha   90.00
_cell.angle_beta   90.00
_cell.angle_gamma   90.00
#
_symmetry.space_group_name_H-M   'P 1'
#
loop_
_entity.id
_entity.type
_entity.pdbx_description
1 polymer ?
#
loop_
_entity_poly.entity_id
_entity_poly.type
_entity_poly.pdbx_seq_one_letter_code
_entity_poly.pdbx_strand_id
1 'polypeptide(L)'
;MADGSVAVGDHVRPTKAGRDSRVPAGVYRVVGTDEDAVTLLVVGDAAGRRVHTGEIVTVACEELDTFEPAENPDASRSLATRILSQLAGLRWSLWLFWRSIRSRPISGTTAITLPLVGTFGDGILPVSETVLTVLVLLGTLLLVYLGRAGPA
;
A
#
# COMPACT_ATOMS: atom_id res chain seq x y z
N MET A 1 -2.30 26.62 29.53
CA MET A 1 -0.91 26.44 29.07
C MET A 1 -0.89 25.05 28.45
N ALA A 2 -0.78 24.95 27.13
CA ALA A 2 -0.75 23.66 26.44
C ALA A 2 0.62 23.04 26.71
N ASP A 3 0.63 21.90 27.36
CA ASP A 3 1.82 21.16 27.75
C ASP A 3 2.55 20.73 26.47
N GLY A 4 3.72 21.33 26.20
CA GLY A 4 4.50 21.16 24.98
C GLY A 4 5.20 19.80 24.88
N SER A 5 4.56 18.73 25.34
CA SER A 5 5.11 17.39 25.26
C SER A 5 4.82 16.80 23.88
N VAL A 6 5.89 16.45 23.17
CA VAL A 6 5.82 15.75 21.89
C VAL A 6 5.71 14.25 22.18
N ALA A 7 4.74 13.57 21.57
CA ALA A 7 4.50 12.15 21.77
C ALA A 7 5.13 11.29 20.67
N VAL A 8 5.39 10.01 20.97
CA VAL A 8 5.79 9.04 19.95
C VAL A 8 4.71 8.94 18.87
N GLY A 9 5.11 9.17 17.62
CA GLY A 9 4.21 9.21 16.47
C GLY A 9 3.96 10.62 15.92
N ASP A 10 4.24 11.66 16.71
CA ASP A 10 4.08 13.04 16.28
C ASP A 10 5.11 13.42 15.22
N HIS A 11 4.75 14.43 14.42
CA HIS A 11 5.59 14.94 13.35
C HIS A 11 6.03 16.36 13.70
N VAL A 12 7.32 16.61 13.53
CA VAL A 12 7.94 17.88 13.88
C VAL A 12 8.88 18.34 12.76
N ARG A 13 9.05 19.66 12.65
CA ARG A 13 9.97 20.30 11.72
C ARG A 13 10.79 21.35 12.47
N PRO A 14 12.11 21.45 12.25
CA PRO A 14 12.91 22.54 12.81
C PRO A 14 12.51 23.89 12.21
N THR A 15 12.26 24.90 13.04
CA THR A 15 11.94 26.28 12.61
C THR A 15 13.15 27.04 12.07
N LYS A 16 14.36 26.65 12.49
CA LYS A 16 15.64 27.23 12.04
C LYS A 16 16.58 26.15 11.50
N ALA A 17 16.28 25.63 10.32
CA ALA A 17 17.17 24.74 9.60
C ALA A 17 18.07 25.55 8.64
N GLY A 18 19.25 25.95 9.12
CA GLY A 18 20.33 26.44 8.26
C GLY A 18 21.09 25.26 7.63
N ARG A 19 21.89 25.53 6.60
CA ARG A 19 22.77 24.51 5.97
C ARG A 19 23.79 23.91 6.97
N ASP A 20 24.10 24.64 8.04
CA ASP A 20 25.01 24.25 9.12
C ASP A 20 24.28 23.90 10.44
N SER A 21 22.94 23.81 10.44
CA SER A 21 22.20 23.37 11.62
C SER A 21 22.49 21.89 11.88
N ARG A 22 22.63 21.53 13.17
CA ARG A 22 22.80 20.14 13.62
C ARG A 22 21.69 19.22 13.12
N VAL A 23 20.51 19.79 12.88
CA VAL A 23 19.34 19.13 12.29
C VAL A 23 19.03 19.78 10.93
N PRO A 24 19.15 19.03 9.82
CA PRO A 24 18.82 19.53 8.49
C PRO A 24 17.35 19.94 8.34
N ALA A 25 17.05 20.65 7.24
CA ALA A 25 15.67 20.98 6.90
C ALA A 25 14.92 19.72 6.46
N GLY A 26 13.84 19.36 7.16
CA GLY A 26 13.07 18.16 6.88
C GLY A 26 11.81 18.04 7.73
N VAL A 27 11.07 16.97 7.52
CA VAL A 27 9.97 16.52 8.40
C VAL A 27 10.43 15.26 9.12
N TYR A 28 10.30 15.29 10.44
CA TYR A 28 10.76 14.24 11.34
C TYR A 28 9.57 13.63 12.06
N ARG A 29 9.61 12.32 12.28
CA ARG A 29 8.65 11.60 13.11
C ARG A 29 9.31 11.22 14.43
N VAL A 30 8.64 11.49 15.54
CA VAL A 30 9.10 11.09 16.86
C VAL A 30 8.93 9.58 17.00
N VAL A 31 10.03 8.88 17.26
CA VAL A 31 10.06 7.42 17.40
C VAL A 31 10.42 6.97 18.81
N GLY A 32 10.93 7.89 19.64
CA GLY A 32 11.20 7.64 21.05
C GLY A 32 11.36 8.93 21.82
N THR A 33 10.94 8.93 23.07
CA THR A 33 11.06 10.02 24.04
C THR A 33 11.75 9.47 25.28
N ASP A 34 12.85 10.09 25.68
CA ASP A 34 13.58 9.85 26.93
C ASP A 34 13.41 11.09 27.84
N GLU A 35 13.94 11.05 29.07
CA GLU A 35 13.86 12.16 30.01
C GLU A 35 14.64 13.39 29.49
N ASP A 36 15.81 13.16 28.88
CA ASP A 36 16.72 14.23 28.45
C ASP A 36 16.77 14.41 26.91
N ALA A 37 16.24 13.46 26.14
CA ALA A 37 16.39 13.44 24.68
C ALA A 37 15.19 12.84 23.94
N VAL A 38 15.01 13.29 22.69
CA VAL A 38 13.99 12.77 21.77
C VAL A 38 14.66 12.20 20.53
N THR A 39 14.22 11.01 20.12
CA THR A 39 14.70 10.34 18.92
C THR A 39 13.74 10.58 17.77
N LEU A 40 14.28 11.13 16.68
CA LEU A 40 13.57 11.58 15.50
C LEU A 40 13.99 10.79 14.27
N LEU A 41 13.03 10.30 13.49
CA LEU A 41 13.25 9.65 12.20
C LEU A 41 12.95 10.63 11.06
N VAL A 42 13.88 10.79 10.12
CA VAL A 42 13.63 11.58 8.90
C VAL A 42 12.59 10.85 8.04
N VAL A 43 11.44 11.50 7.84
CA VAL A 43 10.33 10.95 7.04
C VAL A 43 9.95 11.83 5.85
N GLY A 44 10.43 13.07 5.79
CA GLY A 44 10.22 13.93 4.64
C GLY A 44 11.29 15.01 4.43
N ASP A 45 11.37 15.52 3.21
CA ASP A 45 12.30 16.57 2.80
C ASP A 45 11.84 17.98 3.24
N ALA A 46 12.66 18.99 2.94
CA ALA A 46 12.33 20.40 3.17
C ALA A 46 11.08 20.89 2.40
N ALA A 47 10.57 20.15 1.43
CA ALA A 47 9.31 20.44 0.74
C ALA A 47 8.13 19.65 1.34
N GLY A 48 8.33 18.88 2.41
CA GLY A 48 7.30 18.05 3.03
C GLY A 48 6.97 16.77 2.26
N ARG A 49 7.79 16.40 1.27
CA ARG A 49 7.61 15.16 0.50
C ARG A 49 8.23 14.00 1.23
N ARG A 50 7.59 12.84 1.15
CA ARG A 50 8.07 11.62 1.81
C ARG A 50 9.46 11.20 1.33
N VAL A 51 10.33 10.86 2.27
CA VAL A 51 11.68 10.32 2.03
C VAL A 51 11.87 9.03 2.85
N HIS A 52 12.64 8.09 2.31
CA HIS A 52 12.92 6.79 2.93
C HIS A 52 14.43 6.62 3.19
N THR A 53 15.05 7.56 3.92
CA THR A 53 16.49 7.48 4.25
C THR A 53 16.77 6.52 5.39
N GLY A 54 15.80 6.33 6.31
CA GLY A 54 16.03 5.58 7.55
C GLY A 54 16.96 6.32 8.52
N GLU A 55 17.20 7.60 8.27
CA GLU A 55 18.11 8.43 9.05
C GLU A 55 17.46 8.83 10.38
N ILE A 56 18.18 8.61 11.47
CA ILE A 56 17.73 8.89 12.84
C ILE A 56 18.60 10.00 13.42
N VAL A 57 17.96 10.99 14.03
CA VAL A 57 18.60 12.11 14.70
C VAL A 57 18.09 12.15 16.14
N THR A 58 19.00 12.24 17.09
CA THR A 58 18.65 12.44 18.51
C THR A 58 18.89 13.89 18.87
N VAL A 59 17.87 14.54 19.42
CA VAL A 59 17.92 15.94 19.86
C VAL A 59 17.68 16.00 21.37
N ALA A 60 18.33 16.94 22.06
CA ALA A 60 18.04 17.20 23.46
C ALA A 60 16.62 17.79 23.60
N CYS A 61 15.94 17.55 24.73
CA CYS A 61 14.61 18.11 24.98
C CYS A 61 14.58 19.65 24.85
N GLU A 62 15.66 20.33 25.25
CA GLU A 62 15.84 21.79 25.13
C GLU A 62 15.92 22.26 23.67
N GLU A 63 16.49 21.43 22.77
CA GLU A 63 16.56 21.75 21.34
C GLU A 63 15.19 21.55 20.66
N LEU A 64 14.29 20.76 21.24
CA LEU A 64 12.95 20.48 20.71
C LEU A 64 12.05 21.72 20.70
N ASP A 65 12.29 22.71 21.57
CA ASP A 65 11.59 24.00 21.56
C ASP A 65 11.79 24.78 20.24
N THR A 66 12.83 24.43 19.48
CA THR A 66 13.06 25.00 18.15
C THR A 66 12.31 24.28 17.04
N PHE A 67 11.45 23.32 17.37
CA PHE A 67 10.64 22.57 16.43
C PHE A 67 9.18 23.02 16.49
N GLU A 68 8.55 23.03 15.32
CA GLU A 68 7.11 23.22 15.16
C GLU A 68 6.44 21.89 14.77
N PRO A 69 5.17 21.68 15.16
CA PRO A 69 4.38 20.56 14.66
C PRO A 69 4.30 20.59 13.14
N ALA A 70 4.56 19.46 12.50
CA ALA A 70 4.52 19.30 11.05
C ALA A 70 3.38 18.37 10.64
N GLU A 71 2.84 18.58 9.45
CA GLU A 71 1.84 17.67 8.89
C GLU A 71 2.49 16.37 8.41
N ASN A 72 1.79 15.25 8.55
CA ASN A 72 2.31 13.95 8.13
C ASN A 72 2.55 13.95 6.61
N PRO A 73 3.78 13.64 6.12
CA PRO A 73 4.07 13.63 4.70
C PRO A 73 3.22 12.59 3.92
N ASP A 74 2.64 11.58 4.59
CA ASP A 74 1.68 10.65 3.99
C ASP A 74 0.31 11.26 3.68
N ALA A 75 -0.08 12.32 4.38
CA ALA A 75 -1.36 13.00 4.14
C ALA A 75 -1.37 13.72 2.79
N SER A 76 -0.20 14.11 2.27
CA SER A 76 -0.02 14.76 0.98
C SER A 76 -0.21 13.85 -0.26
N ARG A 77 -0.58 12.57 -0.06
CA ARG A 77 -0.71 11.61 -1.17
C ARG A 77 -1.86 12.00 -2.11
N SER A 78 -1.51 12.53 -3.28
CA SER A 78 -2.47 12.98 -4.28
C SER A 78 -3.47 11.88 -4.68
N LEU A 79 -4.71 12.29 -4.99
CA LEU A 79 -5.77 11.38 -5.45
C LEU A 79 -5.33 10.58 -6.68
N ALA A 80 -4.58 11.21 -7.60
CA ALA A 80 -4.02 10.55 -8.76
C ALA A 80 -3.07 9.40 -8.39
N THR A 81 -2.20 9.60 -7.40
CA THR A 81 -1.30 8.55 -6.90
C THR A 81 -2.06 7.41 -6.23
N ARG A 82 -3.18 7.68 -5.56
CA ARG A 82 -4.07 6.63 -5.02
C ARG A 82 -4.66 5.78 -6.15
N ILE A 83 -5.20 6.40 -7.19
CA ILE A 83 -5.78 5.69 -8.34
C ILE A 83 -4.71 4.86 -9.06
N LEU A 84 -3.55 5.43 -9.34
CA LEU A 84 -2.44 4.72 -9.99
C LEU A 84 -1.95 3.54 -9.14
N SER A 85 -1.90 3.68 -7.80
CA SER A 85 -1.52 2.59 -6.91
C SER A 85 -2.55 1.45 -6.89
N GLN A 86 -3.85 1.76 -7.01
CA GLN A 86 -4.90 0.75 -7.14
C GLN A 86 -4.80 -0.01 -8.47
N LEU A 87 -4.58 0.70 -9.59
CA LEU A 87 -4.37 0.05 -10.89
C LEU A 87 -3.11 -0.82 -10.89
N ALA A 88 -2.03 -0.35 -10.27
CA ALA A 88 -0.82 -1.14 -10.11
C ALA A 88 -1.10 -2.42 -9.31
N GLY A 89 -1.90 -2.32 -8.24
CA GLY A 89 -2.37 -3.47 -7.46
C GLY A 89 -3.19 -4.46 -8.30
N LEU A 90 -4.16 -3.98 -9.07
CA LEU A 90 -4.98 -4.81 -9.97
C LEU A 90 -4.12 -5.53 -11.01
N ARG A 91 -3.16 -4.82 -11.63
CA ARG A 91 -2.22 -5.40 -12.60
C ARG A 91 -1.39 -6.51 -11.98
N TRP A 92 -0.88 -6.30 -10.77
CA TRP A 92 -0.11 -7.31 -10.04
C TRP A 92 -0.96 -8.52 -9.65
N SER A 93 -2.17 -8.30 -9.14
CA SER A 93 -3.12 -9.36 -8.83
C SER A 93 -3.45 -10.19 -10.07
N LEU A 94 -3.70 -9.54 -11.21
CA LEU A 94 -3.99 -10.21 -12.47
C LEU A 94 -2.77 -11.01 -12.98
N TRP A 95 -1.57 -10.46 -12.84
CA TRP A 95 -0.34 -11.13 -13.22
C TRP A 95 -0.06 -12.36 -12.34
N LEU A 96 -0.27 -12.27 -11.03
CA LEU A 96 -0.12 -13.39 -10.10
C LEU A 96 -1.18 -14.47 -10.35
N PHE A 97 -2.42 -14.07 -10.63
CA PHE A 97 -3.50 -14.96 -11.01
C PHE A 97 -3.17 -15.71 -12.31
N TRP A 98 -2.67 -15.00 -13.32
CA TRP A 98 -2.20 -15.60 -14.58
C TRP A 98 -1.04 -16.56 -14.37
N ARG A 99 -0.09 -16.22 -13.50
CA ARG A 99 1.02 -17.10 -13.11
C ARG A 99 0.53 -18.37 -12.40
N SER A 100 -0.50 -18.25 -11.55
CA SER A 100 -1.14 -19.39 -10.88
C SER A 100 -1.81 -20.33 -11.87
N ILE A 101 -2.57 -19.80 -12.83
CA ILE A 101 -3.16 -20.58 -13.94
C ILE A 101 -2.09 -21.33 -14.73
N ARG A 102 -0.97 -20.69 -15.05
CA ARG A 102 0.15 -21.32 -15.75
C ARG A 102 0.77 -22.50 -14.98
N SER A 103 0.77 -22.43 -13.65
CA SER A 103 1.36 -23.48 -12.79
C SER A 103 0.50 -24.74 -12.66
N ARG A 104 -0.80 -24.67 -13.00
CA ARG A 104 -1.75 -25.81 -13.00
C ARG A 104 -2.50 -25.87 -14.33
N PRO A 105 -1.84 -26.31 -15.42
CA PRO A 105 -2.33 -26.11 -16.79
C PRO A 105 -3.66 -26.79 -17.09
N ILE A 106 -3.98 -27.91 -16.42
CA ILE A 106 -5.24 -28.64 -16.65
C ILE A 106 -6.39 -27.92 -15.91
N SER A 107 -6.27 -27.73 -14.59
CA SER A 107 -7.34 -27.11 -13.78
C SER A 107 -7.58 -25.64 -14.11
N GLY A 108 -6.52 -24.88 -14.42
CA GLY A 108 -6.63 -23.46 -14.78
C GLY A 108 -7.32 -23.24 -16.13
N THR A 109 -6.97 -24.04 -17.14
CA THR A 109 -7.63 -24.00 -18.45
C THR A 109 -9.09 -24.38 -18.33
N THR A 110 -9.40 -25.50 -17.66
CA THR A 110 -10.79 -25.96 -17.47
C THR A 110 -11.65 -24.91 -16.75
N ALA A 111 -11.11 -24.24 -15.73
CA ALA A 111 -11.82 -23.19 -15.00
C ALA A 111 -12.12 -21.94 -15.84
N ILE A 112 -11.34 -21.67 -16.89
CA ILE A 112 -11.56 -20.56 -17.84
C ILE A 112 -12.48 -20.97 -18.98
N THR A 113 -12.33 -22.20 -19.49
CA THR A 113 -13.12 -22.70 -20.62
C THR A 113 -14.58 -22.94 -20.25
N LEU A 114 -14.86 -23.53 -19.09
CA LEU A 114 -16.23 -23.77 -18.61
C LEU A 114 -17.13 -22.50 -18.61
N PRO A 115 -16.71 -21.36 -18.02
CA PRO A 115 -17.53 -20.16 -18.03
C PRO A 115 -17.60 -19.50 -19.42
N LEU A 116 -16.51 -19.52 -20.21
CA LEU A 116 -16.56 -19.02 -21.59
C LEU A 116 -17.56 -19.80 -22.45
N VAL A 117 -17.56 -21.13 -22.36
CA VAL A 117 -18.52 -21.98 -23.08
C VAL A 117 -19.94 -21.77 -22.56
N GLY A 118 -20.14 -21.58 -21.26
CA GLY A 118 -21.46 -21.28 -20.70
C GLY A 118 -22.01 -19.90 -21.13
N THR A 119 -21.16 -18.87 -21.22
CA THR A 119 -21.58 -17.51 -21.59
C THR A 119 -21.78 -17.35 -23.10
N PHE A 120 -20.96 -18.01 -23.93
CA PHE A 120 -20.98 -17.84 -25.39
C PHE A 120 -21.52 -19.06 -26.15
N GLY A 121 -21.89 -20.14 -25.46
CA GLY A 121 -22.38 -21.37 -26.08
C GLY A 121 -23.84 -21.31 -26.51
N ASP A 122 -24.57 -20.26 -26.13
CA ASP A 122 -25.97 -20.10 -26.49
C ASP A 122 -26.11 -19.89 -28.00
N GLY A 123 -26.98 -20.68 -28.63
CA GLY A 123 -27.17 -20.73 -30.09
C GLY A 123 -26.04 -21.40 -30.91
N ILE A 124 -24.89 -21.73 -30.30
CA ILE A 124 -23.78 -22.43 -30.99
C ILE A 124 -23.77 -23.92 -30.64
N LEU A 125 -24.05 -24.26 -29.38
CA LEU A 125 -24.10 -25.63 -28.91
C LEU A 125 -25.55 -26.12 -28.85
N PRO A 126 -25.83 -27.37 -29.28
CA PRO A 126 -27.17 -27.96 -29.18
C PRO A 126 -27.44 -28.46 -27.75
N VAL A 127 -27.26 -27.60 -26.75
CA VAL A 127 -27.51 -27.88 -25.33
C VAL A 127 -28.50 -26.87 -24.76
N SER A 128 -29.17 -27.24 -23.67
CA SER A 128 -30.15 -26.35 -23.04
C SER A 128 -29.49 -25.18 -22.31
N GLU A 129 -30.21 -24.06 -22.22
CA GLU A 129 -29.82 -22.86 -21.46
C GLU A 129 -29.48 -23.19 -20.00
N THR A 130 -30.16 -24.16 -19.41
CA THR A 130 -29.89 -24.65 -18.05
C THR A 130 -28.50 -25.27 -17.94
N VAL A 131 -28.08 -26.06 -18.94
CA VAL A 131 -26.74 -26.68 -18.96
C VAL A 131 -25.67 -25.60 -19.09
N LEU A 132 -25.88 -24.59 -19.95
CA LEU A 132 -24.98 -23.45 -20.09
C LEU A 132 -24.85 -22.65 -18.78
N THR A 133 -25.97 -22.41 -18.11
CA THR A 133 -26.01 -21.73 -16.80
C THR A 133 -25.23 -22.50 -15.73
N VAL A 134 -25.42 -23.82 -15.65
CA VAL A 134 -24.66 -24.68 -14.73
C VAL A 134 -23.17 -24.65 -15.04
N LEU A 135 -22.79 -24.60 -16.31
CA LEU A 135 -21.40 -24.49 -16.74
C LEU A 135 -20.73 -23.18 -16.27
N VAL A 136 -21.45 -22.06 -16.37
CA VAL A 136 -21.00 -20.76 -15.84
C VAL A 136 -20.81 -20.81 -14.33
N LEU A 137 -21.80 -21.34 -13.60
CA LEU A 137 -21.75 -21.44 -12.14
C LEU A 137 -20.61 -22.35 -11.67
N LEU A 138 -20.42 -23.50 -12.33
CA LEU A 138 -19.35 -24.45 -12.00
C LEU A 138 -17.97 -23.85 -12.30
N GLY A 139 -17.83 -23.20 -13.45
CA GLY A 139 -16.60 -22.53 -13.86
C GLY A 139 -16.19 -21.40 -12.92
N THR A 140 -17.13 -20.52 -12.59
CA THR A 140 -16.90 -19.42 -11.62
C THR A 140 -16.55 -19.94 -10.24
N LEU A 141 -17.21 -20.99 -9.75
CA LEU A 141 -16.89 -21.61 -8.46
C LEU A 141 -15.47 -22.21 -8.46
N LEU A 142 -15.06 -22.84 -9.56
CA LEU A 142 -13.72 -23.41 -9.72
C LEU A 142 -12.64 -22.31 -9.74
N LEU A 143 -12.90 -21.18 -10.40
CA LEU A 143 -12.00 -20.01 -10.38
C LEU A 143 -11.83 -19.43 -8.97
N VAL A 144 -12.92 -19.32 -8.21
CA VAL A 144 -12.87 -18.87 -6.81
C VAL A 144 -12.06 -19.84 -5.95
N TYR A 145 -12.25 -21.15 -6.14
CA TYR A 145 -11.49 -22.18 -5.43
C TYR A 145 -9.99 -22.10 -5.73
N LEU A 146 -9.61 -22.03 -7.01
CA LEU A 146 -8.21 -21.88 -7.46
C LEU A 146 -7.58 -20.56 -6.98
N GLY A 147 -8.35 -19.48 -6.88
CA GLY A 147 -7.87 -18.21 -6.31
C GLY A 147 -7.66 -18.26 -4.80
N ARG A 148 -8.39 -19.10 -4.07
CA ARG A 148 -8.27 -19.27 -2.61
C ARG A 148 -7.22 -20.31 -2.20
N ALA A 149 -7.05 -21.36 -3.00
CA ALA A 149 -5.96 -22.29 -2.85
C ALA A 149 -4.68 -21.60 -3.35
N GLY A 150 -4.02 -20.84 -2.48
CA GLY A 150 -2.74 -20.22 -2.78
C GLY A 150 -1.70 -21.22 -3.33
N PRO A 151 -0.60 -20.74 -3.93
CA PRO A 151 0.44 -21.61 -4.45
C PRO A 151 0.95 -22.53 -3.33
N ALA A 152 0.98 -23.84 -3.61
CA ALA A 152 1.59 -24.84 -2.75
C ALA A 152 3.10 -24.75 -2.81
#